data_AF-A0A382V9V8-F1
#
_entry.id   AF-A0A382V9V8-F1
#
_cell.length_a   1.000
_cell.length_b   1.000
_cell.length_c   1.000
_cell.angle_alpha   90.00
_cell.angle_beta   90.00
_cell.angle_gamma   90.00
#
_symmetry.space_group_name_H-M   'P 1'
#
loop_
_entity.id
_entity.type
_entity.pdbx_description
1 polymer ?
#
loop_
_entity_poly.entity_id
_entity_poly.type
_entity_poly.pdbx_seq_one_letter_code
_entity_poly.pdbx_strand_id
1 'polypeptide(L)'
;MKTLLTIATRIDQINDLLGRWISSLTLLMVLVTVVIVVLRYGFSIGFIWMQESVRFMHGFVFLLCAAYTLLHNGHVRVDIFYAKMSERG
;
A
#
# COMPACT_ATOMS: atom_id res chain seq x y z
N MET A 1 -8.32 -2.07 31.25
CA MET A 1 -8.92 -2.29 29.92
C MET A 1 -9.15 -0.99 29.14
N LYS A 2 -9.77 0.05 29.70
CA LYS A 2 -10.03 1.33 28.99
C LYS A 2 -8.77 1.97 28.37
N THR A 3 -7.64 1.96 29.07
CA THR A 3 -6.36 2.51 28.57
C THR A 3 -5.84 1.79 27.33
N LEU A 4 -5.89 0.46 27.29
CA LEU A 4 -5.46 -0.35 26.14
C LEU A 4 -6.36 -0.12 24.93
N LEU A 5 -7.68 -0.02 25.14
CA LEU A 5 -8.63 0.28 24.08
C LEU A 5 -8.40 1.67 23.49
N THR A 6 -8.15 2.68 24.32
CA THR A 6 -7.82 4.03 23.84
C THR A 6 -6.56 4.02 22.98
N ILE A 7 -5.51 3.27 23.38
CA ILE A 7 -4.28 3.15 22.59
C ILE A 7 -4.56 2.48 21.24
N ALA A 8 -5.31 1.37 21.23
CA ALA A 8 -5.69 0.67 20.01
C ALA A 8 -6.44 1.59 19.04
N THR A 9 -7.47 2.31 19.52
CA THR A 9 -8.22 3.24 18.68
C THR A 9 -7.37 4.38 18.13
N ARG A 10 -6.35 4.85 18.88
CA ARG A 10 -5.41 5.85 18.37
C ARG A 10 -4.53 5.31 17.26
N ILE A 11 -4.06 4.07 17.38
CA ILE A 11 -3.28 3.39 16.34
C ILE A 11 -4.14 3.23 15.08
N ASP A 12 -5.39 2.80 15.24
CA ASP A 12 -6.32 2.62 14.12
C ASP A 12 -6.58 3.95 13.39
N GLN A 13 -6.78 5.04 14.13
CA GLN A 13 -6.93 6.39 13.55
C GLN A 13 -5.70 6.84 12.75
N ILE A 14 -4.49 6.56 13.27
CA ILE A 14 -3.24 6.90 12.58
C ILE A 14 -3.11 6.07 11.31
N ASN A 15 -3.39 4.76 11.39
CA ASN A 15 -3.34 3.86 10.23
C ASN A 15 -4.34 4.29 9.14
N ASP A 16 -5.56 4.65 9.53
CA ASP A 16 -6.62 5.10 8.63
C ASP A 16 -6.27 6.43 7.93
N LEU A 17 -5.70 7.38 8.68
CA LEU A 17 -5.20 8.64 8.11
C LEU A 17 -4.05 8.38 7.13
N LEU A 18 -3.02 7.65 7.55
CA LEU A 18 -1.84 7.35 6.74
C LEU A 18 -2.24 6.65 5.44
N GLY A 19 -3.09 5.62 5.51
CA GLY A 19 -3.52 4.88 4.33
C GLY A 19 -4.23 5.75 3.29
N ARG A 20 -5.08 6.70 3.71
CA ARG A 20 -5.72 7.65 2.78
C ARG A 20 -4.74 8.63 2.13
N TRP A 21 -3.70 9.07 2.85
CA TRP A 21 -2.65 9.91 2.26
C TRP A 21 -1.79 9.12 1.28
N ILE A 22 -1.37 7.91 1.66
CA ILE A 22 -0.49 7.07 0.86
C ILE A 22 -1.21 6.50 -0.35
N SER A 23 -2.52 6.25 -0.30
CA SER A 23 -3.28 5.83 -1.49
C SER A 23 -3.21 6.88 -2.62
N SER A 24 -3.09 8.16 -2.28
CA SER A 24 -2.89 9.22 -3.27
C SER A 24 -1.52 9.13 -3.96
N LEU A 25 -0.51 8.55 -3.29
CA LEU A 25 0.81 8.29 -3.86
C LEU A 25 0.74 7.28 -5.02
N THR A 26 -0.20 6.34 -4.98
CA THR A 26 -0.45 5.39 -6.08
C THR A 26 -0.84 6.12 -7.36
N LEU A 27 -1.71 7.13 -7.26
CA LEU A 27 -2.10 7.95 -8.41
C LEU A 27 -0.88 8.71 -8.97
N LEU A 28 -0.07 9.31 -8.08
CA LEU A 28 1.15 9.99 -8.48
C LEU A 28 2.15 9.03 -9.17
N MET A 29 2.30 7.81 -8.66
CA MET A 29 3.16 6.78 -9.24
C MET A 29 2.72 6.40 -10.66
N VAL A 30 1.41 6.31 -10.91
CA VAL A 30 0.86 6.09 -12.27
C VAL A 30 1.21 7.25 -13.20
N LEU A 31 1.03 8.49 -12.75
CA LEU A 31 1.37 9.69 -13.55
C LEU A 31 2.86 9.72 -13.91
N VAL A 32 3.74 9.46 -12.94
CA VAL A 32 5.19 9.39 -13.18
C VAL A 32 5.53 8.28 -14.17
N THR A 33 4.86 7.12 -14.06
CA THR A 33 5.05 6.00 -14.99
C THR A 33 4.60 6.35 -16.41
N VAL A 34 3.49 7.08 -16.58
CA VAL A 34 3.04 7.58 -17.89
C VAL A 34 4.07 8.54 -18.47
N VAL A 35 4.59 9.49 -17.69
CA VAL A 35 5.65 10.41 -18.14
C VAL A 35 6.90 9.66 -18.59
N ILE A 36 7.32 8.65 -17.82
CA ILE A 36 8.44 7.77 -18.16
C ILE A 36 8.21 7.10 -19.53
N VAL A 37 7.02 6.54 -19.76
CA VAL A 37 6.68 5.84 -21.01
C VAL A 37 6.67 6.82 -22.19
N VAL A 38 6.05 8.00 -22.04
CA VAL A 38 6.01 9.03 -23.09
C VAL A 38 7.42 9.51 -23.45
N LEU A 39 8.26 9.81 -22.46
CA LEU A 39 9.64 10.24 -22.70
C LEU A 39 10.47 9.13 -23.37
N ARG A 40 10.33 7.89 -22.89
CA ARG A 40 11.13 6.76 -23.39
C ARG A 40 10.74 6.35 -24.80
N TYR A 41 9.44 6.30 -25.12
CA TYR A 41 8.98 5.76 -26.40
C TYR A 41 8.58 6.84 -27.40
N GLY A 42 8.12 8.01 -26.94
CA GLY A 42 7.80 9.14 -27.82
C GLY A 42 9.02 9.99 -28.17
N PHE A 43 9.95 10.15 -27.24
CA PHE A 43 11.12 11.02 -27.39
C PHE A 43 12.47 10.28 -27.35
N SER A 44 12.48 8.97 -27.10
CA SER A 44 13.71 8.17 -26.92
C SER A 44 14.62 8.67 -25.78
N ILE A 45 14.06 9.37 -24.78
CA ILE A 45 14.78 9.90 -23.62
C ILE A 45 14.50 9.02 -22.40
N GLY A 46 15.56 8.60 -21.69
CA GLY A 46 15.44 7.78 -20.50
C GLY A 46 16.27 8.30 -19.34
N PHE A 47 15.64 8.41 -18.16
CA PHE A 47 16.33 8.74 -16.91
C PHE A 47 16.21 7.58 -15.90
N ILE A 48 17.35 7.12 -15.38
CA ILE A 48 17.41 6.00 -14.44
C ILE A 48 16.74 6.36 -13.11
N TRP A 49 16.99 7.57 -12.60
CA TRP A 49 16.43 8.04 -11.33
C TRP A 49 14.90 8.08 -11.32
N MET A 50 14.25 8.30 -12.47
CA MET A 50 12.78 8.25 -12.59
C MET A 50 12.26 6.82 -12.42
N GLN A 51 12.99 5.82 -12.92
CA GLN A 51 12.63 4.41 -12.72
C GLN A 51 12.80 4.00 -11.26
N GLU A 52 13.88 4.47 -10.63
CA GLU A 52 14.14 4.24 -9.21
C GLU A 52 13.10 4.92 -8.32
N SER A 53 12.65 6.13 -8.67
CA SER A 53 11.61 6.82 -7.90
C SER A 53 10.30 6.03 -7.89
N VAL A 54 9.86 5.48 -9.02
CA VAL A 54 8.68 4.59 -9.08
C VAL A 54 8.86 3.35 -8.21
N ARG A 55 10.07 2.75 -8.19
CA ARG A 55 10.37 1.60 -7.33
C ARG A 55 10.26 1.97 -5.84
N PHE A 56 10.78 3.12 -5.44
CA PHE A 56 10.65 3.60 -4.07
C PHE A 56 9.20 3.94 -3.71
N MET A 57 8.47 4.63 -4.58
CA MET A 57 7.04 4.92 -4.41
C MET A 57 6.23 3.64 -4.19
N HIS A 58 6.47 2.62 -5.01
CA HIS A 58 5.84 1.32 -4.84
C HIS A 58 6.18 0.68 -3.49
N GLY A 59 7.44 0.73 -3.06
CA GLY A 59 7.87 0.26 -1.74
C GLY A 59 7.15 0.98 -0.59
N PHE A 60 7.02 2.31 -0.67
CA PHE A 60 6.28 3.10 0.32
C PHE A 60 4.80 2.73 0.35
N VAL A 61 4.14 2.63 -0.81
CA VAL A 61 2.74 2.22 -0.89
C VAL A 61 2.55 0.85 -0.27
N PHE A 62 3.37 -0.13 -0.66
CA PHE A 62 3.22 -1.51 -0.19
C PHE A 62 3.41 -1.64 1.33
N LEU A 63 4.49 -1.07 1.86
CA LEU A 63 4.82 -1.20 3.28
C LEU A 63 3.87 -0.42 4.18
N LEU A 64 3.54 0.81 3.80
CA LEU A 64 2.76 1.69 4.67
C LEU A 64 1.24 1.45 4.54
N CYS A 65 0.75 0.98 3.39
CA CYS A 65 -0.66 0.57 3.26
C CYS A 65 -0.95 -0.83 3.83
N ALA A 66 0.06 -1.62 4.21
CA ALA A 66 -0.17 -2.97 4.76
C ALA A 66 -1.05 -2.93 6.03
N ALA A 67 -0.72 -2.05 6.98
CA ALA A 67 -1.49 -1.88 8.22
C ALA A 67 -2.90 -1.31 7.95
N TYR A 68 -3.03 -0.35 7.03
CA TYR A 68 -4.33 0.18 6.59
C TYR A 68 -5.23 -0.91 5.99
N THR A 69 -4.66 -1.75 5.14
CA THR A 69 -5.37 -2.84 4.45
C THR A 69 -5.80 -3.92 5.45
N LEU A 70 -4.96 -4.21 6.44
CA LEU A 70 -5.30 -5.13 7.53
C LEU A 70 -6.43 -4.57 8.41
N LEU A 71 -6.37 -3.29 8.78
CA LEU A 71 -7.41 -2.61 9.57
C LEU A 71 -8.79 -2.71 8.90
N HIS A 72 -8.84 -2.59 7.57
CA HIS A 72 -10.07 -2.69 6.79
C HIS A 72 -10.45 -4.13 6.39
N ASN A 73 -9.75 -5.15 6.91
CA ASN A 73 -9.92 -6.55 6.52
C ASN A 73 -9.82 -6.80 5.00
N GLY A 74 -9.15 -5.91 4.28
CA GLY A 74 -8.93 -6.01 2.84
C GLY A 74 -7.66 -6.79 2.48
N HIS A 75 -6.91 -7.25 3.47
CA HIS A 75 -5.68 -8.01 3.23
C HIS A 75 -6.06 -9.37 2.68
N VAL A 76 -5.60 -9.68 1.46
CA VAL A 76 -5.86 -10.97 0.82
C VAL A 76 -5.17 -12.06 1.62
N ARG A 77 -5.91 -12.71 2.51
CA ARG A 77 -5.46 -13.88 3.26
C ARG A 77 -5.59 -15.10 2.36
N VAL A 78 -4.46 -15.70 2.01
CA VAL A 78 -4.43 -16.94 1.23
C VAL A 78 -4.54 -18.11 2.21
N ASP A 79 -5.74 -18.28 2.77
CA ASP A 79 -6.04 -19.30 3.77
C ASP A 79 -6.41 -20.64 3.09
N ILE A 80 -5.46 -21.28 2.40
CA ILE A 80 -5.72 -22.51 1.61
C ILE A 80 -6.12 -23.70 2.51
N PHE A 81 -5.50 -23.83 3.67
CA PHE A 81 -5.76 -24.93 4.61
C PHE A 81 -6.84 -24.56 5.63
N TYR A 82 -6.80 -23.33 6.16
CA TYR A 82 -7.78 -22.84 7.13
C TYR A 82 -9.21 -22.74 6.58
N ALA A 83 -9.38 -22.47 5.27
CA ALA A 83 -10.72 -22.45 4.66
C ALA A 83 -11.44 -23.82 4.68
N LYS A 84 -10.71 -24.93 4.90
CA LYS A 84 -11.27 -26.30 4.89
C LYS A 84 -11.31 -26.96 6.27
N MET A 85 -10.79 -26.31 7.33
CA MET A 85 -10.80 -26.86 8.68
C MET A 85 -12.07 -26.45 9.43
N SER A 86 -12.63 -27.37 10.24
CA SER A 86 -13.82 -27.10 11.07
C SER A 86 -13.44 -26.31 12.32
N GLU A 87 -14.42 -25.77 13.07
CA GLU A 87 -14.20 -25.04 14.35
C GLU A 87 -13.37 -25.81 15.41
N ARG A 88 -13.16 -27.12 15.23
CA ARG A 88 -12.33 -27.96 16.12
C ARG A 88 -10.99 -28.41 15.50
N GLY A 89 -10.64 -27.91 14.31
CA GLY A 89 -9.42 -28.24 13.57
C GLY A 89 -8.47 -27.06 13.50
#